data_AF-A0A315X645-F1
#
_entry.id   AF-A0A315X645-F1
#
_cell.length_a   1.000
_cell.length_b   1.000
_cell.length_c   1.000
_cell.angle_alpha   90.00
_cell.angle_beta   90.00
_cell.angle_gamma   90.00
#
_symmetry.space_group_name_H-M   'P 1'
#
loop_
_entity.id
_entity.type
_entity.pdbx_description
1 polymer ?
#
loop_
_entity_poly.entity_id
_entity_poly.type
_entity_poly.pdbx_seq_one_letter_code
_entity_poly.pdbx_strand_id
1 'polypeptide(L)'
;MGGLRAIAGSALIAAACLLVACEDAEPAAHGARPETVEEFFAELEQAIQKDGKVFHATVELRAVDNGVEGLWATTEGWVQDGAERARAHWQKGPGNTNDIAERTVHIYDPDGVYSANLDGDDDPGFRRRTEAENCLADAPTPIVAQVACGFLPFGGPDWQLSVEQSKFEGRATVALVGTYAVSSPVGSEEFPVGGPTPHPVMTAATRAVYTLHLDAASHLPVASVSWVDSDPDRKVFGSEARFQTEFLDDSSLPNDWFDPRSIGYVPPAEQERRVLEDPKLGTPVYWLGRSFDPQNGLPPLGSLYVNGYQPGRQRGGDEPNIQIGLRSSGRGGMVRLDHYPPGDWEAFKQRLGGNFPWTWCSEMREFTVGAAKVTILAGYESFPYDLDPGAVTVVPVTPGHDPPPVQGTLTVPPLKTEPCPATPPDRFMAEVRFPDATVVINGPLGYGGQDGRPWGAYDTAEALEVVARALRPRQQGE
;
A
#
# COMPACT_ATOMS: atom_id res chain seq x y z
N MET A 1 -25.58 68.63 12.66
CA MET A 1 -25.01 68.50 11.30
C MET A 1 -25.31 67.06 10.88
N GLY A 2 -26.51 66.77 10.37
CA GLY A 2 -26.91 66.88 8.97
C GLY A 2 -26.29 65.72 8.19
N GLY A 3 -26.97 64.72 7.63
CA GLY A 3 -28.39 64.47 7.36
C GLY A 3 -28.47 63.66 6.06
N LEU A 4 -29.14 62.49 6.10
CA LEU A 4 -30.05 61.95 5.06
C LEU A 4 -29.60 61.93 3.57
N ARG A 5 -29.50 60.73 2.96
CA ARG A 5 -30.51 60.14 2.03
C ARG A 5 -30.01 58.93 1.24
N ALA A 6 -30.87 57.91 1.21
CA ALA A 6 -30.93 56.90 0.16
C ALA A 6 -31.56 57.49 -1.11
N ILE A 7 -31.09 57.04 -2.29
CA ILE A 7 -31.84 57.05 -3.55
C ILE A 7 -31.58 55.72 -4.26
N ALA A 8 -32.68 55.01 -4.52
CA ALA A 8 -32.76 53.88 -5.43
C ALA A 8 -32.56 54.32 -6.88
N GLY A 9 -31.87 53.52 -7.67
CA GLY A 9 -31.69 53.75 -9.11
C GLY A 9 -31.58 52.42 -9.84
N SER A 10 -32.72 51.88 -10.24
CA SER A 10 -32.85 50.79 -11.20
C SER A 10 -32.34 51.26 -12.56
N ALA A 11 -31.34 50.58 -13.11
CA ALA A 11 -30.96 50.69 -14.52
C ALA A 11 -31.21 49.34 -15.19
N LEU A 12 -32.30 49.28 -15.96
CA LEU A 12 -32.49 48.29 -17.02
C LEU A 12 -31.31 48.41 -17.99
N ILE A 13 -30.49 47.38 -18.10
CA ILE A 13 -29.65 47.18 -19.27
C ILE A 13 -30.47 46.29 -20.22
N ALA A 14 -30.96 46.91 -21.28
CA ALA A 14 -31.57 46.24 -22.41
C ALA A 14 -30.51 45.33 -23.06
N ALA A 15 -30.77 44.02 -23.03
CA ALA A 15 -30.05 43.03 -23.81
C ALA A 15 -30.32 43.30 -25.30
N ALA A 16 -29.35 43.89 -25.99
CA ALA A 16 -29.32 43.90 -27.44
C ALA A 16 -28.93 42.48 -27.90
N CYS A 17 -29.92 41.72 -28.37
CA CYS A 17 -29.70 40.52 -29.16
C CYS A 17 -28.94 40.89 -30.44
N LEU A 18 -27.61 40.75 -30.44
CA LEU A 18 -26.89 40.50 -31.67
C LEU A 18 -27.10 39.03 -32.04
N LEU A 19 -28.10 38.80 -32.88
CA LEU A 19 -28.20 37.62 -33.74
C LEU A 19 -27.04 37.70 -34.75
N VAL A 20 -25.86 37.23 -34.34
CA VAL A 20 -24.89 36.71 -35.30
C VAL A 20 -25.51 35.41 -35.80
N ALA A 21 -25.89 35.39 -37.06
CA ALA A 21 -26.16 34.15 -37.76
C ALA A 21 -24.87 33.32 -37.69
N CYS A 22 -24.81 32.35 -36.76
CA CYS A 22 -23.94 31.21 -36.95
C CYS A 22 -24.43 30.55 -38.23
N GLU A 23 -23.72 30.78 -39.33
CA GLU A 23 -23.73 29.80 -40.41
C GLU A 23 -23.50 28.44 -39.76
N ASP A 24 -24.42 27.52 -39.99
CA ASP A 24 -24.26 26.10 -39.74
C ASP A 24 -23.04 25.63 -40.54
N ALA A 25 -21.84 25.89 -40.04
CA ALA A 25 -20.64 25.26 -40.51
C ALA A 25 -20.85 23.78 -40.20
N GLU A 26 -21.14 23.00 -41.25
CA GLU A 26 -21.07 21.54 -41.18
C GLU A 26 -19.78 21.19 -40.43
N PRO A 27 -19.85 20.44 -39.33
CA PRO A 27 -18.66 20.06 -38.58
C PRO A 27 -17.70 19.42 -39.58
N ALA A 28 -16.54 20.04 -39.75
CA ALA A 28 -15.53 19.62 -40.70
C ALA A 28 -15.36 18.10 -40.56
N ALA A 29 -15.47 17.41 -41.70
CA ALA A 29 -15.50 15.96 -41.80
C ALA A 29 -14.54 15.33 -40.79
N HIS A 30 -15.15 14.73 -39.76
CA HIS A 30 -14.49 13.98 -38.71
C HIS A 30 -13.36 13.13 -39.32
N GLY A 31 -12.18 13.16 -38.68
CA GLY A 31 -11.14 12.19 -38.95
C GLY A 31 -11.72 10.76 -38.96
N ALA A 32 -11.02 9.85 -39.66
CA ALA A 32 -11.41 8.45 -39.67
C ALA A 32 -11.67 7.98 -38.24
N ARG A 33 -12.87 7.45 -37.99
CA ARG A 33 -13.24 6.99 -36.64
C ARG A 33 -12.37 5.77 -36.33
N PRO A 34 -11.86 5.62 -35.10
CA PRO A 34 -11.06 4.45 -34.74
C PRO A 34 -11.88 3.17 -34.96
N GLU A 35 -11.31 2.24 -35.72
CA GLU A 35 -11.86 0.92 -36.00
C GLU A 35 -11.10 -0.19 -35.25
N THR A 36 -9.90 0.10 -34.77
CA THR A 36 -9.07 -0.84 -33.98
C THR A 36 -8.79 -0.33 -32.56
N VAL A 37 -8.40 -1.25 -31.67
CA VAL A 37 -8.04 -0.94 -30.28
C VAL A 37 -6.83 0.01 -30.21
N GLU A 38 -5.85 -0.20 -31.11
CA GLU A 38 -4.67 0.65 -31.21
C GLU A 38 -5.04 2.07 -31.65
N GLU A 39 -5.91 2.21 -32.65
CA GLU A 39 -6.41 3.53 -33.10
C GLU A 39 -7.20 4.21 -31.99
N PHE A 40 -8.03 3.48 -31.24
CA PHE A 40 -8.77 4.02 -30.11
C PHE A 40 -7.84 4.59 -29.03
N PHE A 41 -6.81 3.86 -28.64
CA PHE A 41 -5.86 4.36 -27.63
C PHE A 41 -5.01 5.51 -28.16
N ALA A 42 -4.61 5.49 -29.43
CA ALA A 42 -3.86 6.58 -30.04
C ALA A 42 -4.68 7.88 -30.07
N GLU A 43 -5.97 7.81 -30.41
CA GLU A 43 -6.88 8.96 -30.39
C GLU A 43 -7.11 9.48 -28.97
N LEU A 44 -7.29 8.58 -27.98
CA LEU A 44 -7.40 8.98 -26.57
C LEU A 44 -6.12 9.68 -26.09
N GLU A 45 -4.96 9.09 -26.35
CA GLU A 45 -3.66 9.64 -25.97
C GLU A 45 -3.43 11.02 -26.60
N GLN A 46 -3.71 11.15 -27.90
CA GLN A 46 -3.63 12.44 -28.59
C GLN A 46 -4.61 13.47 -28.00
N ALA A 47 -5.83 13.04 -27.64
CA ALA A 47 -6.85 13.95 -27.12
C ALA A 47 -6.47 14.53 -25.74
N ILE A 48 -5.84 13.73 -24.87
CA ILE A 48 -5.41 14.17 -23.53
C ILE A 48 -4.06 14.92 -23.56
N GLN A 49 -3.32 14.88 -24.66
CA GLN A 49 -2.05 15.58 -24.82
C GLN A 49 -2.24 16.95 -25.49
N LYS A 50 -1.91 18.03 -24.76
CA LYS A 50 -1.90 19.40 -25.30
C LYS A 50 -0.71 20.19 -24.75
N ASP A 51 0.06 20.80 -25.64
CA ASP A 51 1.24 21.58 -25.27
C ASP A 51 0.92 22.67 -24.23
N GLY A 52 1.67 22.68 -23.13
CA GLY A 52 1.52 23.65 -22.04
C GLY A 52 0.22 23.50 -21.24
N LYS A 53 -0.51 22.40 -21.43
CA LYS A 53 -1.75 22.10 -20.70
C LYS A 53 -1.62 20.81 -19.90
N VAL A 54 -2.42 20.73 -18.85
CA VAL A 54 -2.63 19.52 -18.05
C VAL A 54 -4.06 19.06 -18.27
N PHE A 55 -4.22 17.81 -18.70
CA PHE A 55 -5.53 17.17 -18.74
C PHE A 55 -5.99 16.91 -17.31
N HIS A 56 -7.15 17.46 -16.94
CA HIS A 56 -7.77 17.25 -15.64
C HIS A 56 -9.10 16.51 -15.82
N ALA A 57 -9.34 15.51 -14.97
CA ALA A 57 -10.58 14.77 -14.95
C ALA A 57 -11.08 14.56 -13.52
N THR A 58 -12.35 14.89 -13.27
CA THR A 58 -13.09 14.43 -12.09
C THR A 58 -13.95 13.25 -12.48
N VAL A 59 -13.85 12.16 -11.72
CA VAL A 59 -14.51 10.88 -11.96
C VAL A 59 -15.40 10.54 -10.78
N GLU A 60 -16.71 10.52 -11.00
CA GLU A 60 -17.67 9.98 -10.02
C GLU A 60 -17.86 8.50 -10.29
N LEU A 61 -17.44 7.64 -9.37
CA LEU A 61 -17.66 6.20 -9.43
C LEU A 61 -18.90 5.83 -8.62
N ARG A 62 -19.88 5.25 -9.29
CA ARG A 62 -21.09 4.70 -8.68
C ARG A 62 -21.05 3.18 -8.73
N ALA A 63 -21.35 2.54 -7.61
CA ALA A 63 -21.58 1.12 -7.58
C ALA A 63 -23.07 0.85 -7.81
N VAL A 64 -23.37 -0.19 -8.59
CA VAL A 64 -24.71 -0.69 -8.84
C VAL A 64 -24.79 -2.11 -8.27
N ASP A 65 -25.43 -2.25 -7.13
CA ASP A 65 -25.67 -3.56 -6.50
C ASP A 65 -27.19 -3.81 -6.45
N ASN A 66 -27.68 -4.80 -7.20
CA ASN A 66 -29.10 -5.15 -7.26
C ASN A 66 -30.04 -3.95 -7.54
N GLY A 67 -29.58 -2.98 -8.34
CA GLY A 67 -30.32 -1.77 -8.70
C GLY A 67 -30.31 -0.68 -7.62
N VAL A 68 -29.59 -0.86 -6.52
CA VAL A 68 -29.25 0.21 -5.59
C VAL A 68 -27.99 0.89 -6.11
N GLU A 69 -28.12 2.17 -6.44
CA GLU A 69 -27.00 3.02 -6.85
C GLU A 69 -26.49 3.83 -5.65
N GLY A 70 -25.19 3.79 -5.43
CA GLY A 70 -24.53 4.60 -4.41
C GLY A 70 -23.23 5.20 -4.96
N LEU A 71 -22.93 6.44 -4.55
CA LEU A 71 -21.61 7.02 -4.80
C LEU A 71 -20.58 6.19 -4.02
N TRP A 72 -19.74 5.51 -4.76
CA TRP A 72 -18.73 4.60 -4.22
C TRP A 72 -17.40 5.31 -3.95
N ALA A 73 -17.01 6.19 -4.87
CA ALA A 73 -15.81 7.01 -4.75
C ALA A 73 -15.87 8.21 -5.71
N THR A 74 -15.03 9.20 -5.44
CA THR A 74 -14.68 10.25 -6.40
C THR A 74 -13.17 10.21 -6.64
N THR A 75 -12.74 10.41 -7.88
CA THR A 75 -11.31 10.51 -8.21
C THR A 75 -11.06 11.78 -9.00
N GLU A 76 -10.04 12.54 -8.64
CA GLU A 76 -9.53 13.66 -9.42
C GLU A 76 -8.16 13.29 -10.00
N GLY A 77 -8.00 13.40 -11.31
CA GLY A 77 -6.79 13.02 -12.03
C GLY A 77 -6.22 14.17 -12.83
N TRP A 78 -4.90 14.34 -12.79
CA TRP A 78 -4.12 15.29 -13.57
C TRP A 78 -3.09 14.54 -14.40
N VAL A 79 -2.98 14.85 -15.69
CA VAL A 79 -1.99 14.26 -16.60
C VAL A 79 -1.20 15.37 -17.28
N GLN A 80 0.11 15.37 -17.07
CA GLN A 80 1.06 16.34 -17.63
C GLN A 80 1.92 15.68 -18.71
N ASP A 81 2.27 16.47 -19.73
CA ASP A 81 3.39 16.24 -20.67
C ASP A 81 3.45 14.82 -21.28
N GLY A 82 2.87 14.64 -22.46
CA GLY A 82 3.03 13.38 -23.22
C GLY A 82 2.53 12.12 -22.52
N ALA A 83 1.67 12.25 -21.50
CA ALA A 83 1.22 11.14 -20.66
C ALA A 83 2.36 10.41 -19.91
N GLU A 84 3.43 11.12 -19.51
CA GLU A 84 4.51 10.53 -18.70
C GLU A 84 4.35 10.76 -17.21
N ARG A 85 3.64 11.82 -16.81
CA ARG A 85 3.36 12.12 -15.40
C ARG A 85 1.88 12.27 -15.14
N ALA A 86 1.43 11.68 -14.05
CA ALA A 86 0.07 11.86 -13.59
C ALA A 86 0.00 11.95 -12.07
N ARG A 87 -1.07 12.56 -11.59
CA ARG A 87 -1.44 12.55 -10.18
C ARG A 87 -2.91 12.19 -10.10
N ALA A 88 -3.29 11.34 -9.16
CA ALA A 88 -4.67 11.00 -8.89
C ALA A 88 -4.94 11.12 -7.40
N HIS A 89 -6.03 11.80 -7.03
CA HIS A 89 -6.54 11.85 -5.67
C HIS A 89 -7.84 11.07 -5.66
N TRP A 90 -7.90 10.05 -4.82
CA TRP A 90 -9.09 9.23 -4.67
C TRP A 90 -9.72 9.54 -3.31
N GLN A 91 -11.04 9.63 -3.27
CA GLN A 91 -11.83 9.84 -2.08
C GLN A 91 -12.98 8.84 -2.02
N LYS A 92 -13.13 8.20 -0.86
CA LYS A 92 -14.20 7.24 -0.57
C LYS A 92 -15.55 7.93 -0.56
N GLY A 93 -16.53 7.31 -1.21
CA GLY A 93 -17.91 7.77 -1.19
C GLY A 93 -18.58 7.45 0.15
N PRO A 94 -19.57 8.23 0.60
CA PRO A 94 -20.23 8.05 1.89
C PRO A 94 -21.01 6.73 2.01
N GLY A 95 -21.35 6.09 0.89
CA GLY A 95 -22.02 4.79 0.86
C GLY A 95 -21.07 3.60 0.82
N ASN A 96 -19.76 3.83 0.68
CA ASN A 96 -18.77 2.78 0.63
C ASN A 96 -18.35 2.40 2.05
N THR A 97 -18.68 1.19 2.47
CA THR A 97 -18.41 0.68 3.83
C THR A 97 -17.16 -0.19 3.90
N ASN A 98 -16.39 -0.31 2.81
CA ASN A 98 -15.20 -1.16 2.80
C ASN A 98 -14.14 -0.63 3.75
N ASP A 99 -13.37 -1.53 4.35
CA ASP A 99 -12.23 -1.19 5.19
C ASP A 99 -11.03 -0.79 4.33
N ILE A 100 -11.16 0.38 3.70
CA ILE A 100 -10.14 1.04 2.88
C ILE A 100 -10.00 2.48 3.38
N ALA A 101 -8.83 3.07 3.10
CA ALA A 101 -8.54 4.47 3.41
C ALA A 101 -9.67 5.39 2.92
N GLU A 102 -9.92 6.50 3.62
CA GLU A 102 -10.93 7.47 3.21
C GLU A 102 -10.43 8.30 2.01
N ARG A 103 -9.12 8.56 1.94
CA ARG A 103 -8.47 9.32 0.88
C ARG A 103 -7.10 8.75 0.58
N THR A 104 -6.79 8.61 -0.71
CA THR A 104 -5.45 8.23 -1.18
C THR A 104 -4.99 9.20 -2.25
N VAL A 105 -3.67 9.30 -2.41
CA VAL A 105 -3.04 10.00 -3.52
C VAL A 105 -2.06 9.08 -4.21
N HIS A 106 -2.08 9.10 -5.53
CA HIS A 106 -1.14 8.40 -6.40
C HIS A 106 -0.41 9.41 -7.27
N ILE A 107 0.90 9.27 -7.40
CA ILE A 107 1.73 9.99 -8.37
C ILE A 107 2.37 8.95 -9.28
N TYR A 108 2.22 9.15 -10.58
CA TYR A 108 2.75 8.31 -11.63
C TYR A 108 3.85 9.08 -12.34
N ASP A 109 4.99 8.44 -12.55
CA ASP A 109 6.09 8.97 -13.34
C ASP A 109 6.78 7.83 -14.12
N PRO A 110 7.85 8.12 -14.89
CA PRO A 110 8.57 7.07 -15.62
C PRO A 110 9.17 5.95 -14.76
N ASP A 111 9.50 6.23 -13.49
CA ASP A 111 10.12 5.26 -12.57
C ASP A 111 9.08 4.32 -11.94
N GLY A 112 7.87 4.82 -11.68
CA GLY A 112 6.77 3.99 -11.21
C GLY A 112 5.59 4.74 -10.59
N VAL A 113 5.02 4.15 -9.54
CA VAL A 113 3.82 4.66 -8.86
C VAL A 113 4.12 4.87 -7.38
N TYR A 114 3.96 6.11 -6.94
CA TYR A 114 4.04 6.54 -5.55
C TYR A 114 2.63 6.63 -4.98
N SER A 115 2.42 6.15 -3.77
CA SER A 115 1.07 6.08 -3.16
C SER A 115 1.13 6.49 -1.71
N ALA A 116 0.20 7.33 -1.26
CA ALA A 116 0.06 7.69 0.15
C ALA A 116 -1.40 7.60 0.60
N ASN A 117 -1.61 7.11 1.83
CA ASN A 117 -2.87 7.21 2.55
C ASN A 117 -2.89 8.58 3.27
N LEU A 118 -3.85 9.44 2.94
CA LEU A 118 -3.91 10.80 3.50
C LEU A 118 -4.59 10.86 4.87
N ASP A 119 -5.17 9.76 5.34
CA ASP A 119 -5.87 9.65 6.62
C ASP A 119 -5.18 8.71 7.62
N GLY A 120 -4.14 8.00 7.17
CA GLY A 120 -3.35 7.09 8.00
C GLY A 120 -1.97 7.65 8.33
N ASP A 121 -1.30 6.97 9.25
CA ASP A 121 0.12 7.19 9.59
C ASP A 121 1.06 6.34 8.71
N ASP A 122 0.55 5.76 7.62
CA ASP A 122 1.35 4.92 6.75
C ASP A 122 2.26 5.79 5.87
N ASP A 123 3.56 5.49 5.87
CA ASP A 123 4.51 6.17 5.02
C ASP A 123 4.16 5.95 3.53
N PRO A 124 4.35 6.97 2.68
CA PRO A 124 4.15 6.82 1.25
C PRO A 124 4.99 5.68 0.66
N GLY A 125 4.36 4.81 -0.11
CA GLY A 125 5.00 3.69 -0.79
C GLY A 125 5.43 4.01 -2.21
N PHE A 126 6.30 3.17 -2.77
CA PHE A 126 6.70 3.18 -4.18
C PHE A 126 6.61 1.76 -4.75
N ARG A 127 6.03 1.65 -5.94
CA ARG A 127 6.06 0.43 -6.76
C ARG A 127 6.73 0.76 -8.08
N ARG A 128 7.65 -0.10 -8.54
CA ARG A 128 8.27 0.09 -9.86
C ARG A 128 7.22 -0.01 -10.94
N ARG A 129 7.45 0.66 -12.06
CA ARG A 129 6.54 0.57 -13.23
C ARG A 129 6.25 -0.88 -13.66
N THR A 130 7.23 -1.79 -13.59
CA THR A 130 7.04 -3.20 -13.96
C THR A 130 6.25 -4.02 -12.93
N GLU A 131 6.09 -3.49 -11.72
CA GLU A 131 5.34 -4.09 -10.61
C GLU A 131 3.94 -3.46 -10.49
N ALA A 132 3.73 -2.29 -11.11
CA ALA A 132 2.42 -1.66 -11.19
C ALA A 132 1.60 -2.38 -12.26
N GLU A 133 0.61 -3.15 -11.83
CA GLU A 133 -0.36 -3.76 -12.73
C GLU A 133 -1.15 -2.67 -13.46
N ASN A 134 -1.24 -2.79 -14.78
CA ASN A 134 -2.12 -1.95 -15.57
C ASN A 134 -3.53 -2.54 -15.54
N CYS A 135 -4.54 -1.69 -15.43
CA CYS A 135 -5.94 -2.11 -15.55
C CYS A 135 -6.29 -2.57 -16.98
N LEU A 136 -5.53 -2.13 -17.99
CA LEU A 136 -5.64 -2.51 -19.40
C LEU A 136 -4.23 -2.72 -19.97
N ALA A 137 -3.86 -3.98 -20.20
CA ALA A 137 -2.50 -4.34 -20.64
C ALA A 137 -2.19 -3.85 -22.07
N ASP A 138 -3.19 -3.76 -22.94
CA ASP A 138 -3.05 -3.33 -24.34
C ASP A 138 -2.91 -1.81 -24.51
N ALA A 139 -3.09 -1.03 -23.44
CA ALA A 139 -2.89 0.40 -23.50
C ALA A 139 -1.40 0.73 -23.73
N PRO A 140 -1.07 1.71 -24.61
CA PRO A 140 0.31 2.01 -24.99
C PRO A 140 1.16 2.53 -23.83
N THR A 141 0.53 3.20 -22.86
CA THR A 141 1.19 3.73 -21.66
C THR A 141 0.36 3.45 -20.41
N PRO A 142 0.99 3.33 -19.22
CA PRO A 142 0.27 3.19 -17.95
C PRO A 142 -0.72 4.33 -17.71
N ILE A 143 -0.38 5.56 -18.11
CA ILE A 143 -1.25 6.72 -17.89
C ILE A 143 -2.47 6.69 -18.78
N VAL A 144 -2.35 6.26 -20.05
CA VAL A 144 -3.51 6.02 -20.92
C VAL A 144 -4.41 4.95 -20.31
N ALA A 145 -3.83 3.87 -19.76
CA ALA A 145 -4.59 2.87 -19.01
C ALA A 145 -5.31 3.48 -17.81
N GLN A 146 -4.63 4.29 -16.99
CA GLN A 146 -5.23 4.93 -15.82
C GLN A 146 -6.39 5.85 -16.22
N VAL A 147 -6.23 6.70 -17.23
CA VAL A 147 -7.31 7.57 -17.74
C VAL A 147 -8.50 6.72 -18.18
N ALA A 148 -8.25 5.67 -18.97
CA ALA A 148 -9.30 4.76 -19.43
C ALA A 148 -10.07 4.15 -18.25
N CYS A 149 -9.37 3.73 -17.20
CA CYS A 149 -9.96 3.10 -16.03
C CYS A 149 -10.46 4.08 -14.96
N GLY A 150 -10.46 5.38 -15.22
CA GLY A 150 -10.90 6.39 -14.25
C GLY A 150 -9.98 6.52 -13.03
N PHE A 151 -8.69 6.26 -13.23
CA PHE A 151 -7.62 6.29 -12.21
C PHE A 151 -7.86 5.35 -11.02
N LEU A 152 -8.60 4.26 -11.25
CA LEU A 152 -8.86 3.27 -10.22
C LEU A 152 -7.62 2.38 -9.99
N PRO A 153 -7.23 2.12 -8.73
CA PRO A 153 -5.94 1.52 -8.38
C PRO A 153 -5.86 -0.01 -8.57
N PHE A 154 -6.57 -0.58 -9.56
CA PHE A 154 -6.70 -2.03 -9.72
C PHE A 154 -5.95 -2.56 -10.95
N GLY A 155 -5.30 -3.71 -10.81
CA GLY A 155 -4.93 -4.57 -11.94
C GLY A 155 -6.17 -5.21 -12.55
N GLY A 156 -6.21 -5.30 -13.87
CA GLY A 156 -7.32 -5.88 -14.61
C GLY A 156 -6.98 -7.28 -15.13
N PRO A 157 -7.98 -8.14 -15.38
CA PRO A 157 -7.75 -9.38 -16.11
C PRO A 157 -7.30 -9.09 -17.56
N ASP A 158 -6.82 -10.13 -18.26
CA ASP A 158 -6.57 -10.07 -19.70
C ASP A 158 -7.91 -9.94 -20.46
N TRP A 159 -8.30 -8.70 -20.75
CA TRP A 159 -9.52 -8.40 -21.48
C TRP A 159 -9.37 -8.72 -22.97
N GLN A 160 -10.41 -9.30 -23.56
CA GLN A 160 -10.57 -9.30 -25.02
C GLN A 160 -11.22 -7.97 -25.42
N LEU A 161 -10.45 -7.11 -26.07
CA LEU A 161 -10.84 -5.75 -26.43
C LEU A 161 -11.36 -5.66 -27.87
N SER A 162 -12.40 -4.85 -28.07
CA SER A 162 -12.92 -4.44 -29.37
C SER A 162 -13.38 -2.99 -29.35
N VAL A 163 -13.51 -2.37 -30.53
CA VAL A 163 -14.00 -0.99 -30.66
C VAL A 163 -15.34 -0.98 -31.36
N GLU A 164 -16.28 -0.23 -30.81
CA GLU A 164 -17.66 -0.15 -31.30
C GLU A 164 -18.14 1.30 -31.39
N GLN A 165 -18.97 1.58 -32.38
CA GLN A 165 -19.72 2.83 -32.43
C GLN A 165 -20.91 2.72 -31.47
N SER A 166 -21.06 3.68 -30.57
CA SER A 166 -22.04 3.59 -29.49
C SER A 166 -22.71 4.94 -29.21
N LYS A 167 -23.61 4.94 -28.23
CA LYS A 167 -24.18 6.15 -27.65
C LYS A 167 -24.20 6.02 -26.13
N PHE A 168 -23.87 7.10 -25.44
CA PHE A 168 -24.03 7.22 -23.99
C PHE A 168 -24.93 8.43 -23.72
N GLU A 169 -26.08 8.21 -23.06
CA GLU A 169 -27.08 9.26 -22.78
C GLU A 169 -27.51 10.09 -24.01
N GLY A 170 -27.59 9.43 -25.17
CA GLY A 170 -27.96 10.05 -26.44
C GLY A 170 -26.81 10.76 -27.18
N ARG A 171 -25.66 10.96 -26.53
CA ARG A 171 -24.44 11.49 -27.13
C ARG A 171 -23.76 10.41 -27.97
N ALA A 172 -23.28 10.76 -29.16
CA ALA A 172 -22.51 9.84 -29.99
C ALA A 172 -21.13 9.59 -29.36
N THR A 173 -20.75 8.31 -29.24
CA THR A 173 -19.49 7.90 -28.62
C THR A 173 -18.80 6.82 -29.44
N VAL A 174 -17.48 6.74 -29.33
CA VAL A 174 -16.74 5.52 -29.67
C VAL A 174 -16.47 4.77 -28.37
N ALA A 175 -16.76 3.47 -28.34
CA ALA A 175 -16.62 2.65 -27.14
C ALA A 175 -15.51 1.61 -27.31
N LEU A 176 -14.62 1.52 -26.32
CA LEU A 176 -13.75 0.36 -26.13
C LEU A 176 -14.49 -0.65 -25.25
N VAL A 177 -14.78 -1.82 -25.80
CA VAL A 177 -15.51 -2.90 -25.13
C VAL A 177 -14.52 -4.00 -24.76
N GLY A 178 -14.32 -4.22 -23.47
CA GLY A 178 -13.54 -5.31 -22.93
C GLY A 178 -14.44 -6.44 -22.45
N THR A 179 -14.09 -7.68 -22.77
CA THR A 179 -14.82 -8.86 -22.31
C THR A 179 -13.87 -9.88 -21.70
N TYR A 180 -14.27 -10.47 -20.57
CA TYR A 180 -13.48 -11.45 -19.87
C TYR A 180 -14.35 -12.63 -19.43
N ALA A 181 -13.91 -13.85 -19.73
CA ALA A 181 -14.59 -15.06 -19.30
C ALA A 181 -14.25 -15.34 -17.84
N VAL A 182 -15.27 -15.39 -16.99
CA VAL A 182 -15.11 -15.63 -15.56
C VAL A 182 -14.98 -17.14 -15.36
N SER A 183 -13.74 -17.64 -15.27
CA SER A 183 -13.44 -19.09 -15.29
C SER A 183 -13.66 -19.80 -13.96
N SER A 184 -13.92 -19.07 -12.89
CA SER A 184 -14.31 -19.61 -11.59
C SER A 184 -15.48 -18.76 -11.08
N PRO A 185 -16.52 -19.34 -10.43
CA PRO A 185 -17.38 -18.52 -9.58
C PRO A 185 -16.44 -17.67 -8.73
N VAL A 186 -16.68 -16.36 -8.65
CA VAL A 186 -15.95 -15.46 -7.76
C VAL A 186 -16.26 -15.96 -6.35
N GLY A 187 -15.49 -16.97 -5.95
CA GLY A 187 -15.76 -17.83 -4.84
C GLY A 187 -15.12 -17.16 -3.67
N SER A 188 -15.90 -16.33 -2.98
CA SER A 188 -15.76 -16.08 -1.54
C SER A 188 -14.33 -15.85 -1.03
N GLU A 189 -13.41 -15.28 -1.80
CA GLU A 189 -12.29 -14.59 -1.20
C GLU A 189 -12.94 -13.44 -0.43
N GLU A 190 -12.91 -13.62 0.88
CA GLU A 190 -13.68 -12.92 1.89
C GLU A 190 -13.69 -11.40 1.62
N PHE A 191 -14.77 -10.90 1.01
CA PHE A 191 -15.15 -9.52 1.28
C PHE A 191 -15.32 -9.44 2.80
N PRO A 192 -14.64 -8.49 3.48
CA PRO A 192 -14.52 -8.51 4.92
C PRO A 192 -15.90 -8.63 5.57
N VAL A 193 -16.04 -9.69 6.37
CA VAL A 193 -17.25 -10.05 7.11
C VAL A 193 -17.60 -8.88 8.03
N GLY A 194 -18.59 -8.07 7.62
CA GLY A 194 -18.99 -6.87 8.37
C GLY A 194 -20.13 -6.05 7.76
N GLY A 195 -20.42 -6.22 6.47
CA GLY A 195 -21.62 -5.63 5.85
C GLY A 195 -22.91 -6.34 6.30
N PRO A 196 -24.01 -5.63 6.58
CA PRO A 196 -25.26 -6.22 7.08
C PRO A 196 -26.08 -6.99 6.03
N THR A 197 -25.47 -7.51 4.97
CA THR A 197 -26.18 -8.32 3.97
C THR A 197 -25.24 -9.34 3.34
N PRO A 198 -25.55 -10.66 3.38
CA PRO A 198 -24.84 -11.64 2.57
C PRO A 198 -25.03 -11.23 1.10
N HIS A 199 -23.94 -10.88 0.40
CA HIS A 199 -24.02 -10.67 -1.03
C HIS A 199 -24.54 -11.97 -1.68
N PRO A 200 -25.52 -11.91 -2.59
CA PRO A 200 -25.95 -13.09 -3.32
C PRO A 200 -24.72 -13.71 -3.98
N VAL A 201 -24.49 -14.99 -3.69
CA VAL A 201 -23.33 -15.73 -4.17
C VAL A 201 -23.23 -15.54 -5.68
N MET A 202 -22.13 -14.95 -6.16
CA MET A 202 -21.82 -14.74 -7.59
C MET A 202 -21.50 -16.06 -8.32
N THR A 203 -22.13 -17.17 -7.93
CA THR A 203 -21.80 -18.52 -8.42
C THR A 203 -22.19 -18.78 -9.87
N ALA A 204 -22.92 -17.86 -10.52
CA ALA A 204 -23.35 -17.99 -11.90
C ALA A 204 -22.70 -16.97 -12.85
N ALA A 205 -21.80 -16.12 -12.38
CA ALA A 205 -21.10 -15.17 -13.25
C ALA A 205 -20.29 -15.91 -14.32
N THR A 206 -20.59 -15.69 -15.59
CA THR A 206 -19.85 -16.32 -16.71
C THR A 206 -19.01 -15.32 -17.50
N ARG A 207 -19.36 -14.03 -17.41
CA ARG A 207 -18.74 -12.98 -18.23
C ARG A 207 -18.68 -11.66 -17.46
N ALA A 208 -17.54 -11.01 -17.49
CA ALA A 208 -17.41 -9.60 -17.15
C ALA A 208 -17.35 -8.79 -18.45
N VAL A 209 -17.97 -7.62 -18.44
CA VAL A 209 -17.90 -6.65 -19.54
C VAL A 209 -17.50 -5.30 -18.96
N TYR A 210 -16.55 -4.66 -19.62
CA TYR A 210 -16.12 -3.30 -19.39
C TYR A 210 -16.35 -2.49 -20.66
N THR A 211 -16.80 -1.24 -20.54
CA THR A 211 -17.04 -0.36 -21.68
C THR A 211 -16.59 1.05 -21.34
N LEU A 212 -15.56 1.54 -22.02
CA LEU A 212 -15.13 2.94 -21.95
C LEU A 212 -15.71 3.70 -23.13
N HIS A 213 -16.48 4.75 -22.86
CA HIS A 213 -17.04 5.65 -23.85
C HIS A 213 -16.17 6.91 -23.98
N LEU A 214 -15.70 7.17 -25.20
CA LEU A 214 -15.13 8.46 -25.60
C LEU A 214 -16.17 9.25 -26.40
N ASP A 215 -16.24 10.55 -26.18
CA ASP A 215 -17.01 11.43 -27.04
C ASP A 215 -16.51 11.36 -28.48
N ALA A 216 -17.40 11.14 -29.45
CA ALA A 216 -16.99 10.95 -30.84
C ALA A 216 -16.39 12.20 -31.51
N ALA A 217 -16.58 13.38 -30.94
CA ALA A 217 -16.03 14.62 -31.49
C ALA A 217 -14.68 15.01 -30.86
N SER A 218 -14.52 14.83 -29.56
CA SER A 218 -13.31 15.24 -28.81
C SER A 218 -12.38 14.09 -28.45
N HIS A 219 -12.83 12.84 -28.57
CA HIS A 219 -12.13 11.64 -28.10
C HIS A 219 -11.76 11.65 -26.60
N LEU A 220 -12.38 12.54 -25.82
CA LEU A 220 -12.22 12.57 -24.37
C LEU A 220 -13.17 11.58 -23.70
N PRO A 221 -12.77 10.97 -22.57
CA PRO A 221 -13.62 10.04 -21.85
C PRO A 221 -14.85 10.76 -21.30
N VAL A 222 -16.00 10.09 -21.40
CA VAL A 222 -17.28 10.58 -20.85
C VAL A 222 -17.84 9.64 -19.80
N ALA A 223 -17.66 8.33 -19.98
CA ALA A 223 -18.11 7.32 -19.02
C ALA A 223 -17.32 6.03 -19.17
N SER A 224 -17.18 5.27 -18.09
CA SER A 224 -16.83 3.86 -18.14
C SER A 224 -17.86 3.05 -17.38
N VAL A 225 -18.35 1.96 -17.97
CA VAL A 225 -19.36 1.10 -17.35
C VAL A 225 -18.79 -0.30 -17.26
N SER A 226 -18.91 -0.95 -16.11
CA SER A 226 -18.56 -2.35 -15.93
C SER A 226 -19.72 -3.12 -15.34
N TRP A 227 -19.89 -4.38 -15.76
CA TRP A 227 -20.84 -5.28 -15.13
C TRP A 227 -20.34 -6.72 -15.19
N VAL A 228 -20.75 -7.50 -14.20
CA VAL A 228 -20.59 -8.94 -14.20
C VAL A 228 -21.94 -9.57 -14.47
N ASP A 229 -22.00 -10.35 -15.56
CA ASP A 229 -23.19 -11.03 -16.02
C ASP A 229 -23.28 -12.42 -15.39
N SER A 230 -24.34 -12.66 -14.62
CA SER A 230 -24.71 -13.99 -14.13
C SER A 230 -25.86 -14.65 -14.91
N ASP A 231 -26.57 -13.87 -15.74
CA ASP A 231 -27.71 -14.23 -16.56
C ASP A 231 -27.96 -13.08 -17.58
N PRO A 232 -27.99 -13.31 -18.90
CA PRO A 232 -28.05 -12.26 -19.94
C PRO A 232 -29.17 -11.21 -19.76
N ASP A 233 -30.21 -11.52 -18.99
CA ASP A 233 -31.33 -10.61 -18.70
C ASP A 233 -31.23 -9.89 -17.32
N ARG A 234 -30.20 -10.18 -16.50
CA ARG A 234 -30.08 -9.66 -15.13
C ARG A 234 -28.66 -9.17 -14.80
N LYS A 235 -28.50 -7.84 -14.76
CA LYS A 235 -27.32 -7.18 -14.20
C LYS A 235 -27.31 -7.37 -12.68
N VAL A 236 -26.31 -8.09 -12.15
CA VAL A 236 -26.22 -8.40 -10.71
C VAL A 236 -25.35 -7.40 -9.97
N PHE A 237 -24.20 -7.08 -10.56
CA PHE A 237 -23.25 -6.14 -9.99
C PHE A 237 -22.56 -5.37 -11.12
N GLY A 238 -22.36 -4.08 -10.92
CA GLY A 238 -21.64 -3.25 -11.85
C GLY A 238 -21.17 -1.95 -11.24
N SER A 239 -20.43 -1.20 -12.03
CA SER A 239 -20.04 0.15 -11.69
C SER A 239 -20.18 1.06 -12.90
N GLU A 240 -20.45 2.32 -12.63
CA GLU A 240 -20.46 3.38 -13.63
C GLU A 240 -19.56 4.51 -13.12
N ALA A 241 -18.55 4.84 -13.90
CA ALA A 241 -17.70 6.00 -13.68
C ALA A 241 -18.09 7.09 -14.68
N ARG A 242 -18.36 8.30 -14.21
CA ARG A 242 -18.69 9.47 -15.06
C ARG A 242 -17.54 10.46 -15.03
N PHE A 243 -17.11 10.90 -16.21
CA PHE A 243 -15.97 11.79 -16.36
C PHE A 243 -16.44 13.22 -16.62
N GLN A 244 -15.86 14.17 -15.88
CA GLN A 244 -15.88 15.59 -16.19
C GLN A 244 -14.45 16.01 -16.50
N THR A 245 -14.20 16.54 -17.70
CA THR A 245 -12.84 16.79 -18.18
C THR A 245 -12.62 18.25 -18.56
N GLU A 246 -11.41 18.74 -18.30
CA GLU A 246 -10.98 20.07 -18.70
C GLU A 246 -9.46 20.11 -18.95
N PHE A 247 -8.97 21.21 -19.52
CA PHE A 247 -7.54 21.46 -19.71
C PHE A 247 -7.12 22.67 -18.91
N LEU A 248 -6.23 22.45 -17.96
CA LEU A 248 -5.65 23.48 -17.11
C LEU A 248 -4.36 24.01 -17.74
N ASP A 249 -4.01 25.27 -17.49
CA ASP A 249 -2.66 25.76 -17.77
C ASP A 249 -1.66 25.04 -16.85
N ASP A 250 -0.56 24.54 -17.39
CA ASP A 250 0.47 23.87 -16.57
C ASP A 250 0.96 24.78 -15.43
N SER A 251 1.14 26.07 -15.73
CA SER A 251 1.50 27.11 -14.75
C SER A 251 0.46 27.39 -13.66
N SER A 252 -0.76 26.84 -13.76
CA SER A 252 -1.79 26.96 -12.72
C SER A 252 -1.60 26.00 -11.56
N LEU A 253 -0.78 24.95 -11.75
CA LEU A 253 -0.46 23.96 -10.72
C LEU A 253 0.83 24.35 -9.98
N PRO A 254 1.01 23.92 -8.73
CA PRO A 254 2.29 24.03 -8.03
C PRO A 254 3.43 23.36 -8.82
N ASN A 255 4.62 23.94 -8.79
CA ASN A 255 5.79 23.41 -9.53
C ASN A 255 6.19 21.97 -9.11
N ASP A 256 5.82 21.56 -7.89
CA ASP A 256 6.08 20.25 -7.31
C ASP A 256 4.84 19.34 -7.32
N TRP A 257 3.79 19.69 -8.08
CA TRP A 257 2.52 18.96 -8.07
C TRP A 257 2.66 17.47 -8.40
N PHE A 258 3.54 17.14 -9.34
CA PHE A 258 3.83 15.76 -9.76
C PHE A 258 5.09 15.19 -9.08
N ASP A 259 5.70 15.92 -8.14
CA ASP A 259 6.86 15.43 -7.39
C ASP A 259 6.37 14.49 -6.28
N PRO A 260 6.87 13.24 -6.19
CA PRO A 260 6.56 12.33 -5.09
C PRO A 260 6.78 12.95 -3.69
N ARG A 261 7.73 13.87 -3.55
CA ARG A 261 7.99 14.57 -2.28
C ARG A 261 6.80 15.42 -1.83
N SER A 262 5.93 15.85 -2.75
CA SER A 262 4.71 16.61 -2.42
C SER A 262 3.67 15.79 -1.65
N ILE A 263 3.78 14.45 -1.67
CA ILE A 263 2.95 13.54 -0.86
C ILE A 263 3.73 12.97 0.34
N GLY A 264 4.88 13.56 0.65
CA GLY A 264 5.75 13.12 1.74
C GLY A 264 6.64 11.92 1.41
N TYR A 265 6.68 11.46 0.15
CA TYR A 265 7.53 10.34 -0.22
C TYR A 265 9.00 10.69 -0.04
N VAL A 266 9.73 9.73 0.53
CA VAL A 266 11.17 9.81 0.74
C VAL A 266 11.78 8.54 0.13
N PRO A 267 12.80 8.65 -0.74
CA PRO A 267 13.45 7.47 -1.31
C PRO A 267 13.95 6.52 -0.22
N PRO A 268 13.92 5.18 -0.42
CA PRO A 268 14.26 4.22 0.62
C PRO A 268 15.63 4.45 1.27
N ALA A 269 16.64 4.86 0.50
CA ALA A 269 17.97 5.17 1.03
C ALA A 269 17.96 6.40 1.96
N GLU A 270 17.11 7.40 1.67
CA GLU A 270 16.95 8.55 2.54
C GLU A 270 16.07 8.21 3.75
N GLN A 271 15.03 7.39 3.59
CA GLN A 271 14.22 6.90 4.72
C GLN A 271 15.08 6.05 5.67
N GLU A 272 15.87 5.11 5.14
CA GLU A 272 16.89 4.36 5.87
C GLU A 272 17.79 5.31 6.66
N ARG A 273 18.37 6.32 6.00
CA ARG A 273 19.23 7.30 6.66
C ARG A 273 18.49 8.06 7.76
N ARG A 274 17.28 8.54 7.51
CA ARG A 274 16.46 9.28 8.50
C ARG A 274 16.18 8.42 9.72
N VAL A 275 15.87 7.15 9.53
CA VAL A 275 15.63 6.20 10.62
C VAL A 275 16.93 5.93 11.39
N LEU A 276 18.02 5.59 10.70
CA LEU A 276 19.30 5.26 11.33
C LEU A 276 19.99 6.46 12.01
N GLU A 277 19.56 7.68 11.69
CA GLU A 277 20.07 8.94 12.24
C GLU A 277 19.04 9.68 13.11
N ASP A 278 17.89 9.07 13.42
CA ASP A 278 16.87 9.72 14.23
C ASP A 278 17.41 9.92 15.68
N PRO A 279 17.53 11.17 16.17
CA PRO A 279 17.99 11.42 17.53
C PRO A 279 17.05 10.81 18.60
N LYS A 280 15.79 10.51 18.27
CA LYS A 280 14.82 9.87 19.17
C LYS A 280 15.17 8.42 19.52
N LEU A 281 16.06 7.78 18.76
CA LEU A 281 16.51 6.42 19.06
C LEU A 281 17.12 6.31 20.45
N GLY A 282 17.80 7.36 20.92
CA GLY A 282 18.40 7.44 22.25
C GLY A 282 19.54 6.43 22.50
N THR A 283 19.90 5.61 21.53
CA THR A 283 20.93 4.57 21.63
C THR A 283 21.74 4.47 20.32
N PRO A 284 23.05 4.14 20.38
CA PRO A 284 23.83 3.89 19.17
C PRO A 284 23.29 2.70 18.37
N VAL A 285 23.32 2.84 17.04
CA VAL A 285 22.95 1.75 16.14
C VAL A 285 24.15 0.83 15.92
N TYR A 286 24.01 -0.44 16.31
CA TYR A 286 24.98 -1.50 16.05
C TYR A 286 24.53 -2.38 14.90
N TRP A 287 25.32 -2.48 13.84
CA TRP A 287 24.88 -3.16 12.61
C TRP A 287 26.02 -3.90 11.90
N LEU A 288 25.69 -4.60 10.82
CA LEU A 288 26.65 -5.32 9.98
C LEU A 288 27.10 -4.50 8.76
N GLY A 289 26.51 -3.31 8.54
CA GLY A 289 26.62 -2.54 7.30
C GLY A 289 25.54 -2.92 6.28
N ARG A 290 25.57 -2.29 5.09
CA ARG A 290 24.62 -2.58 3.98
C ARG A 290 24.79 -3.98 3.38
N SER A 291 25.98 -4.55 3.53
CA SER A 291 26.31 -5.91 3.08
C SER A 291 27.19 -6.59 4.12
N PHE A 292 27.00 -7.88 4.29
CA PHE A 292 27.77 -8.71 5.21
C PHE A 292 28.21 -10.00 4.52
N ASP A 293 29.52 -10.19 4.42
CA ASP A 293 30.12 -11.44 3.94
C ASP A 293 30.87 -12.10 5.10
N PRO A 294 30.31 -13.19 5.68
CA PRO A 294 30.86 -13.84 6.86
C PRO A 294 32.09 -14.72 6.58
N GLN A 295 32.47 -14.97 5.31
CA GLN A 295 33.65 -15.75 4.89
C GLN A 295 33.73 -17.22 5.37
N ASN A 296 32.74 -17.72 6.13
CA ASN A 296 32.77 -19.01 6.83
C ASN A 296 31.80 -20.06 6.23
N GLY A 297 31.46 -19.92 4.95
CA GLY A 297 30.50 -20.80 4.27
C GLY A 297 29.03 -20.42 4.49
N LEU A 298 28.74 -19.42 5.32
CA LEU A 298 27.42 -18.79 5.36
C LEU A 298 27.21 -17.90 4.13
N PRO A 299 25.98 -17.81 3.60
CA PRO A 299 25.69 -17.02 2.41
C PRO A 299 25.78 -15.52 2.72
N PRO A 300 26.33 -14.70 1.80
CA PRO A 300 26.40 -13.26 2.02
C PRO A 300 25.01 -12.64 2.11
N LEU A 301 24.91 -11.56 2.88
CA LEU A 301 23.71 -10.73 3.02
C LEU A 301 23.94 -9.37 2.34
N GLY A 302 22.93 -8.83 1.66
CA GLY A 302 23.08 -7.56 0.94
C GLY A 302 21.79 -6.79 0.64
N SER A 303 20.63 -7.34 0.98
CA SER A 303 19.36 -6.60 0.89
C SER A 303 19.01 -6.09 2.29
N LEU A 304 19.41 -4.84 2.54
CA LEU A 304 19.13 -4.11 3.78
C LEU A 304 17.68 -3.63 3.76
N TYR A 305 16.95 -3.88 4.85
CA TYR A 305 15.72 -3.18 5.16
C TYR A 305 15.84 -2.60 6.57
N VAL A 306 15.31 -1.40 6.75
CA VAL A 306 15.30 -0.73 8.04
C VAL A 306 13.87 -0.30 8.31
N ASN A 307 13.29 -0.86 9.36
CA ASN A 307 12.00 -0.42 9.87
C ASN A 307 12.28 0.43 11.11
N GLY A 308 11.93 1.70 11.02
CA GLY A 308 12.20 2.67 12.07
C GLY A 308 11.23 2.64 13.22
N TYR A 309 11.57 3.48 14.20
CA TYR A 309 10.70 3.88 15.28
C TYR A 309 9.36 4.37 14.70
N GLN A 310 8.26 3.71 15.05
CA GLN A 310 6.90 4.17 14.76
C GLN A 310 6.31 4.79 16.03
N PRO A 311 6.42 6.13 16.23
CA PRO A 311 5.83 6.79 17.39
C PRO A 311 4.33 6.50 17.42
N GLY A 312 3.83 5.91 18.51
CA GLY A 312 2.41 5.58 18.68
C GLY A 312 2.01 4.14 18.35
N ARG A 313 2.81 3.37 17.59
CA ARG A 313 2.62 1.91 17.46
C ARG A 313 3.30 1.12 18.56
N GLN A 314 4.32 1.69 19.21
CA GLN A 314 4.97 1.08 20.38
C GLN A 314 3.95 0.86 21.50
N ARG A 315 3.40 -0.34 21.58
CA ARG A 315 2.62 -0.83 22.71
C ARG A 315 3.55 -0.85 23.94
N GLY A 316 3.49 0.17 24.79
CA GLY A 316 4.12 0.16 26.11
C GLY A 316 5.63 -0.09 26.17
N GLY A 317 6.40 0.16 25.10
CA GLY A 317 7.84 -0.16 25.05
C GLY A 317 8.15 -1.64 24.83
N ASP A 318 7.22 -2.41 24.26
CA ASP A 318 7.40 -3.82 23.90
C ASP A 318 8.11 -4.03 22.54
N GLU A 319 8.22 -2.98 21.74
CA GLU A 319 8.82 -3.04 20.41
C GLU A 319 10.23 -2.44 20.43
N PRO A 320 11.18 -3.01 19.67
CA PRO A 320 12.51 -2.42 19.52
C PRO A 320 12.41 -1.00 18.93
N ASN A 321 13.37 -0.14 19.26
CA ASN A 321 13.43 1.20 18.69
C ASN A 321 13.71 1.18 17.19
N ILE A 322 14.45 0.18 16.72
CA ILE A 322 14.73 -0.06 15.30
C ILE A 322 14.77 -1.55 15.05
N GLN A 323 14.29 -1.94 13.88
CA GLN A 323 14.54 -3.24 13.31
C GLN A 323 15.37 -3.07 12.05
N ILE A 324 16.56 -3.65 12.04
CA ILE A 324 17.43 -3.70 10.86
C ILE A 324 17.46 -5.14 10.41
N GLY A 325 17.19 -5.41 9.14
CA GLY A 325 17.42 -6.75 8.64
C GLY A 325 18.14 -6.79 7.31
N LEU A 326 18.80 -7.91 7.11
CA LEU A 326 19.68 -8.18 6.00
C LEU A 326 19.31 -9.53 5.42
N ARG A 327 18.90 -9.54 4.15
CA ARG A 327 18.52 -10.76 3.43
C ARG A 327 19.61 -11.16 2.45
N SER A 328 19.80 -12.48 2.32
CA SER A 328 20.53 -13.04 1.19
C SER A 328 19.70 -12.90 -0.09
N SER A 329 20.34 -12.76 -1.25
CA SER A 329 19.67 -12.64 -2.55
C SER A 329 18.94 -13.91 -3.01
N GLY A 330 19.09 -15.01 -2.27
CA GLY A 330 18.34 -16.27 -2.48
C GLY A 330 17.68 -16.76 -1.19
N ARG A 331 17.26 -18.03 -1.15
CA ARG A 331 16.74 -18.69 0.07
C ARG A 331 17.81 -18.91 1.16
N GLY A 332 18.92 -18.17 1.12
CA GLY A 332 20.11 -18.34 1.97
C GLY A 332 19.92 -17.89 3.42
N GLY A 333 18.87 -17.14 3.71
CA GLY A 333 18.49 -16.75 5.06
C GLY A 333 18.48 -15.24 5.29
N MET A 334 18.07 -14.86 6.50
CA MET A 334 17.93 -13.48 6.93
C MET A 334 18.52 -13.31 8.33
N VAL A 335 19.12 -12.16 8.58
CA VAL A 335 19.44 -11.70 9.93
C VAL A 335 18.57 -10.50 10.23
N ARG A 336 17.91 -10.52 11.38
CA ARG A 336 17.19 -9.38 11.94
C ARG A 336 17.91 -8.92 13.21
N LEU A 337 18.04 -7.61 13.38
CA LEU A 337 18.66 -6.94 14.51
C LEU A 337 17.62 -6.01 15.12
N ASP A 338 17.19 -6.32 16.34
CA ASP A 338 16.25 -5.53 17.12
C ASP A 338 17.03 -4.72 18.16
N HIS A 339 17.01 -3.39 18.05
CA HIS A 339 17.76 -2.49 18.93
C HIS A 339 16.91 -2.01 20.10
N TYR A 340 17.43 -2.19 21.31
CA TYR A 340 16.82 -1.76 22.56
C TYR A 340 17.78 -0.82 23.32
N PRO A 341 17.28 0.29 23.89
CA PRO A 341 18.00 1.03 24.91
C PRO A 341 18.42 0.16 26.10
N PRO A 342 19.40 0.60 26.91
CA PRO A 342 19.81 -0.12 28.11
C PRO A 342 18.63 -0.36 29.06
N GLY A 343 18.34 -1.63 29.33
CA GLY A 343 17.28 -2.06 30.26
C GLY A 343 15.93 -2.36 29.62
N ASP A 344 15.63 -1.82 28.44
CA ASP A 344 14.33 -2.00 27.78
C ASP A 344 14.07 -3.46 27.40
N TRP A 345 15.09 -4.16 26.90
CA TRP A 345 15.00 -5.59 26.62
C TRP A 345 14.73 -6.43 27.89
N GLU A 346 15.29 -6.04 29.03
CA GLU A 346 15.03 -6.73 30.30
C GLU A 346 13.63 -6.44 30.84
N ALA A 347 13.17 -5.20 30.75
CA ALA A 347 11.79 -4.84 31.07
C ALA A 347 10.80 -5.61 30.18
N PHE A 348 11.06 -5.71 28.88
CA PHE A 348 10.27 -6.52 27.95
C PHE A 348 10.21 -7.99 28.40
N LYS A 349 11.37 -8.62 28.68
CA LYS A 349 11.41 -9.99 29.20
C LYS A 349 10.65 -10.15 30.53
N GLN A 350 10.75 -9.18 31.44
CA GLN A 350 10.03 -9.21 32.72
C GLN A 350 8.51 -9.16 32.51
N ARG A 351 8.02 -8.33 31.58
CA ARG A 351 6.58 -8.28 31.23
C ARG A 351 6.06 -9.59 30.66
N LEU A 352 6.91 -10.33 29.94
CA LEU A 352 6.60 -11.70 29.49
C LEU A 352 6.69 -12.75 30.60
N GLY A 353 6.82 -12.34 31.87
CA GLY A 353 6.91 -13.24 33.02
C GLY A 353 8.34 -13.67 33.37
N GLY A 354 9.35 -12.94 32.88
CA GLY A 354 10.78 -13.15 33.20
C GLY A 354 11.40 -14.39 32.56
N ASN A 355 10.58 -15.24 31.96
CA ASN A 355 11.01 -16.41 31.19
C ASN A 355 10.84 -16.11 29.70
N PHE A 356 11.87 -16.45 28.92
CA PHE A 356 11.84 -16.32 27.48
C PHE A 356 10.64 -17.08 26.89
N PRO A 357 9.94 -16.59 25.85
CA PRO A 357 8.72 -17.22 25.33
C PRO A 357 8.91 -18.62 24.73
N TRP A 358 10.15 -19.12 24.65
CA TRP A 358 10.48 -20.37 23.99
C TRP A 358 11.19 -21.33 24.95
N THR A 359 10.35 -22.00 25.71
CA THR A 359 10.58 -23.29 26.38
C THR A 359 11.36 -23.28 27.68
N TRP A 360 10.87 -24.12 28.60
CA TRP A 360 11.58 -24.64 29.77
C TRP A 360 12.83 -25.48 29.40
N CYS A 361 13.12 -25.64 28.09
CA CYS A 361 14.24 -26.38 27.52
C CYS A 361 15.06 -25.54 26.54
N SER A 362 15.59 -24.43 27.04
CA SER A 362 16.59 -23.66 26.32
C SER A 362 18.00 -24.00 26.80
N GLU A 363 18.93 -24.16 25.86
CA GLU A 363 20.36 -24.10 26.12
C GLU A 363 20.84 -22.65 26.02
N MET A 364 21.76 -22.28 26.91
CA MET A 364 22.36 -20.95 26.95
C MET A 364 23.87 -21.06 26.78
N ARG A 365 24.43 -20.26 25.87
CA ARG A 365 25.87 -20.11 25.69
C ARG A 365 26.26 -18.66 25.81
N GLU A 366 27.20 -18.36 26.70
CA GLU A 366 27.70 -17.00 26.92
C GLU A 366 29.17 -16.86 26.51
N PHE A 367 29.50 -15.70 25.95
CA PHE A 367 30.88 -15.29 25.67
C PHE A 367 30.97 -13.76 25.55
N THR A 368 32.18 -13.24 25.33
CA THR A 368 32.42 -11.80 25.16
C THR A 368 33.00 -11.49 23.78
N VAL A 369 32.63 -10.33 23.25
CA VAL A 369 33.16 -9.76 22.01
C VAL A 369 33.50 -8.30 22.27
N GLY A 370 34.79 -7.99 22.44
CA GLY A 370 35.21 -6.66 22.87
C GLY A 370 34.57 -6.28 24.20
N ALA A 371 33.78 -5.20 24.21
CA ALA A 371 33.05 -4.73 25.39
C ALA A 371 31.64 -5.35 25.53
N ALA A 372 31.18 -6.13 24.55
CA ALA A 372 29.84 -6.71 24.57
C ALA A 372 29.83 -8.07 25.27
N LYS A 373 28.78 -8.31 26.06
CA LYS A 373 28.40 -9.65 26.53
C LYS A 373 27.43 -10.26 25.53
N VAL A 374 27.73 -11.44 25.04
CA VAL A 374 26.86 -12.19 24.11
C VAL A 374 26.27 -13.38 24.84
N THR A 375 24.95 -13.54 24.71
CA THR A 375 24.20 -14.70 25.18
C THR A 375 23.42 -15.28 24.02
N ILE A 376 23.79 -16.48 23.56
CA ILE A 376 23.03 -17.23 22.56
C ILE A 376 22.06 -18.15 23.29
N LEU A 377 20.79 -18.07 22.92
CA LEU A 377 19.74 -18.98 23.36
C LEU A 377 19.39 -19.91 22.21
N ALA A 378 19.44 -21.21 22.48
CA ALA A 378 19.01 -22.26 21.57
C ALA A 378 17.85 -23.00 22.23
N GLY A 379 16.71 -23.08 21.56
CA GLY A 379 15.52 -23.72 22.10
C GLY A 379 14.79 -24.53 21.04
N TYR A 380 13.61 -25.00 21.44
CA TYR A 380 12.72 -25.75 20.56
C TYR A 380 11.53 -24.90 20.19
N GLU A 381 11.05 -25.02 18.96
CA GLU A 381 9.72 -24.57 18.62
C GLU A 381 8.69 -25.42 19.36
N SER A 382 8.26 -24.98 20.53
CA SER A 382 7.13 -25.57 21.24
C SER A 382 5.78 -25.14 20.66
N PHE A 383 5.65 -25.09 19.32
CA PHE A 383 4.36 -24.98 18.64
C PHE A 383 3.86 -26.36 18.23
N PRO A 384 3.32 -27.10 19.21
CA PRO A 384 2.03 -27.71 19.01
C PRO A 384 1.12 -27.28 20.15
N TYR A 385 0.96 -25.98 20.35
CA TYR A 385 -0.28 -25.53 20.94
C TYR A 385 -1.26 -25.42 19.77
N ASP A 386 -2.19 -26.37 19.67
CA ASP A 386 -3.58 -25.97 19.51
C ASP A 386 -3.88 -25.02 20.69
N LEU A 387 -3.43 -23.77 20.60
CA LEU A 387 -3.94 -22.72 21.44
C LEU A 387 -5.41 -22.67 21.03
N ASP A 388 -6.29 -23.17 21.88
CA ASP A 388 -7.68 -22.73 21.84
C ASP A 388 -7.61 -21.20 21.75
N PRO A 389 -8.02 -20.57 20.64
CA PRO A 389 -7.88 -19.14 20.45
C PRO A 389 -8.58 -18.35 21.56
N GLY A 390 -9.46 -19.00 22.36
CA GLY A 390 -10.08 -18.43 23.55
C GLY A 390 -9.24 -18.46 24.84
N ALA A 391 -8.14 -19.20 24.92
CA ALA A 391 -7.38 -19.40 26.16
C ALA A 391 -6.31 -18.34 26.45
N VAL A 392 -5.86 -17.60 25.43
CA VAL A 392 -4.91 -16.49 25.58
C VAL A 392 -5.62 -15.19 25.26
N THR A 393 -6.19 -14.56 26.29
CA THR A 393 -6.63 -13.17 26.16
C THR A 393 -5.39 -12.29 26.19
N VAL A 394 -4.85 -11.97 25.01
CA VAL A 394 -3.90 -10.87 24.88
C VAL A 394 -4.70 -9.61 25.18
N VAL A 395 -4.61 -9.10 26.42
CA VAL A 395 -5.25 -7.83 26.79
C VAL A 395 -4.55 -6.73 25.98
N PRO A 396 -5.25 -6.04 25.06
CA PRO A 396 -4.66 -4.91 24.35
C PRO A 396 -4.28 -3.84 25.37
N VAL A 397 -3.01 -3.44 25.39
CA VAL A 397 -2.56 -2.31 26.18
C VAL A 397 -2.87 -1.03 25.40
N THR A 398 -3.74 -0.17 25.94
CA THR A 398 -4.01 1.15 25.38
C THR A 398 -2.84 2.09 25.72
N PRO A 399 -2.21 2.77 24.74
CA PRO A 399 -1.09 3.68 25.01
C PRO A 399 -1.46 4.80 26.00
N GLY A 400 -0.58 5.08 26.97
CA GLY A 400 -0.73 6.19 27.93
C GLY A 400 -1.50 5.85 29.22
N HIS A 401 -2.06 4.65 29.31
CA HIS A 401 -2.50 4.05 30.56
C HIS A 401 -1.86 2.67 30.64
N ASP A 402 -0.83 2.51 31.46
CA ASP A 402 -0.52 1.19 31.98
C ASP A 402 -1.84 0.66 32.56
N PRO A 403 -2.43 -0.43 32.03
CA PRO A 403 -3.60 -0.99 32.67
C PRO A 403 -3.17 -1.27 34.11
N PRO A 404 -4.00 -0.91 35.12
CA PRO A 404 -3.72 -1.32 36.48
C PRO A 404 -3.43 -2.82 36.43
N PRO A 405 -2.35 -3.30 37.09
CA PRO A 405 -1.94 -4.69 36.99
C PRO A 405 -3.17 -5.56 37.14
N VAL A 406 -3.50 -6.33 36.09
CA VAL A 406 -4.73 -7.11 36.06
C VAL A 406 -4.73 -7.97 37.33
N GLN A 407 -5.62 -7.65 38.27
CA GLN A 407 -5.74 -8.39 39.52
C GLN A 407 -6.34 -9.74 39.18
N GLY A 408 -5.45 -10.68 38.94
CA GLY A 408 -5.69 -11.97 38.35
C GLY A 408 -4.36 -12.32 37.71
N THR A 409 -3.46 -12.91 38.51
CA THR A 409 -2.20 -13.47 38.00
C THR A 409 -2.51 -14.16 36.69
N LEU A 410 -1.95 -13.65 35.59
CA LEU A 410 -1.64 -14.49 34.44
C LEU A 410 -0.80 -15.62 35.04
N THR A 411 -1.46 -16.72 35.37
CA THR A 411 -0.78 -17.94 35.78
C THR A 411 -0.13 -18.39 34.50
N VAL A 412 1.09 -17.91 34.27
CA VAL A 412 2.02 -18.54 33.33
C VAL A 412 1.89 -20.02 33.62
N PRO A 413 1.44 -20.84 32.65
CA PRO A 413 1.26 -22.27 32.88
C PRO A 413 2.53 -22.77 33.56
N PRO A 414 2.42 -23.51 34.68
CA PRO A 414 3.60 -24.02 35.35
C PRO A 414 4.49 -24.69 34.31
N LEU A 415 5.75 -24.27 34.25
CA LEU A 415 6.75 -24.80 33.32
C LEU A 415 6.60 -26.33 33.32
N LYS A 416 6.21 -26.90 32.17
CA LYS A 416 6.03 -28.35 32.04
C LYS A 416 7.29 -29.04 32.53
N THR A 417 7.15 -29.98 33.46
CA THR A 417 8.26 -30.81 33.97
C THR A 417 8.53 -32.02 33.08
N GLU A 418 8.18 -31.94 31.80
CA GLU A 418 8.52 -32.99 30.84
C GLU A 418 10.06 -33.07 30.71
N PRO A 419 10.65 -34.13 30.16
CA PRO A 419 12.08 -34.14 29.82
C PRO A 419 12.31 -33.41 28.48
N CYS A 420 13.39 -32.65 28.35
CA CYS A 420 13.69 -31.94 27.10
C CYS A 420 13.72 -32.89 25.90
N PRO A 421 13.29 -32.42 24.71
CA PRO A 421 13.44 -33.19 23.48
C PRO A 421 14.88 -33.67 23.31
N ALA A 422 15.05 -34.89 22.82
CA ALA A 422 16.37 -35.45 22.52
C ALA A 422 16.91 -34.99 21.15
N THR A 423 16.07 -34.32 20.35
CA THR A 423 16.47 -33.69 19.09
C THR A 423 17.33 -32.46 19.36
N PRO A 424 18.18 -32.00 18.42
CA PRO A 424 18.84 -30.70 18.55
C PRO A 424 17.84 -29.54 18.59
N PRO A 425 18.18 -28.42 19.25
CA PRO A 425 17.43 -27.16 19.14
C PRO A 425 17.25 -26.74 17.68
N ASP A 426 16.08 -26.18 17.36
CA ASP A 426 15.70 -25.72 16.01
C ASP A 426 15.37 -24.22 15.95
N ARG A 427 15.47 -23.52 17.09
CA ARG A 427 15.28 -22.07 17.20
C ARG A 427 16.46 -21.42 17.90
N PHE A 428 17.02 -20.39 17.28
CA PHE A 428 18.18 -19.70 17.81
C PHE A 428 17.98 -18.20 17.81
N MET A 429 18.38 -17.53 18.90
CA MET A 429 18.53 -16.08 18.97
C MET A 429 19.74 -15.71 19.82
N ALA A 430 20.20 -14.48 19.66
CA ALA A 430 21.33 -13.97 20.44
C ALA A 430 21.00 -12.59 21.02
N GLU A 431 21.35 -12.41 22.28
CA GLU A 431 21.39 -11.12 22.94
C GLU A 431 22.83 -10.60 22.93
N VAL A 432 23.07 -9.44 22.34
CA VAL A 432 24.36 -8.77 22.34
C VAL A 432 24.23 -7.49 23.15
N ARG A 433 24.76 -7.51 24.37
CA ARG A 433 24.66 -6.42 25.34
C ARG A 433 25.92 -5.57 25.31
N PHE A 434 25.78 -4.37 24.74
CA PHE A 434 26.76 -3.30 24.83
C PHE A 434 26.50 -2.45 26.09
N PRO A 435 27.45 -1.59 26.52
CA PRO A 435 27.22 -0.70 27.66
C PRO A 435 26.03 0.26 27.50
N ASP A 436 25.66 0.59 26.26
CA ASP A 436 24.72 1.64 25.86
C ASP A 436 23.60 1.16 24.92
N ALA A 437 23.55 -0.14 24.62
CA ALA A 437 22.53 -0.76 23.78
C ALA A 437 22.40 -2.26 24.05
N THR A 438 21.24 -2.84 23.77
CA THR A 438 21.08 -4.29 23.58
C THR A 438 20.60 -4.55 22.16
N VAL A 439 21.33 -5.37 21.42
CA VAL A 439 20.91 -5.85 20.09
C VAL A 439 20.45 -7.29 20.24
N VAL A 440 19.21 -7.55 19.86
CA VAL A 440 18.68 -8.91 19.77
C VAL A 440 18.74 -9.37 18.32
N ILE A 441 19.48 -10.45 18.07
CA ILE A 441 19.61 -11.06 16.75
C ILE A 441 18.52 -12.12 16.61
N ASN A 442 17.69 -11.99 15.57
CA ASN A 442 16.52 -12.81 15.28
C ASN A 442 15.55 -12.84 16.47
N GLY A 443 15.04 -11.68 16.90
CA GLY A 443 14.17 -11.56 18.08
C GLY A 443 12.76 -12.17 17.92
N PRO A 444 12.04 -12.38 19.05
CA PRO A 444 10.77 -13.12 19.15
C PRO A 444 9.64 -12.58 18.26
N LEU A 445 9.58 -11.25 18.06
CA LEU A 445 8.52 -10.56 17.30
C LEU A 445 8.65 -10.74 15.78
N GLY A 446 9.70 -11.44 15.32
CA GLY A 446 9.89 -11.79 13.91
C GLY A 446 9.64 -13.25 13.60
N TYR A 447 9.64 -14.16 14.57
CA TYR A 447 9.88 -15.59 14.34
C TYR A 447 8.92 -16.30 13.38
N GLY A 448 7.75 -15.72 13.10
CA GLY A 448 6.91 -16.12 11.99
C GLY A 448 7.52 -15.71 10.64
N GLY A 449 8.46 -16.49 10.12
CA GLY A 449 8.22 -16.90 8.73
C GLY A 449 6.80 -17.50 8.77
N GLN A 450 5.86 -16.98 7.98
CA GLN A 450 4.43 -17.33 8.10
C GLN A 450 4.15 -18.86 8.13
N ASP A 451 5.14 -19.67 7.75
CA ASP A 451 5.08 -21.12 7.62
C ASP A 451 5.88 -21.91 8.70
N GLY A 452 6.40 -21.27 9.76
CA GLY A 452 7.16 -21.96 10.83
C GLY A 452 8.51 -22.55 10.39
N ARG A 453 9.06 -22.13 9.25
CA ARG A 453 10.35 -22.65 8.75
C ARG A 453 11.55 -21.96 9.41
N PRO A 454 12.71 -22.63 9.51
CA PRO A 454 13.95 -21.99 9.98
C PRO A 454 14.31 -20.78 9.10
N TRP A 455 14.96 -19.78 9.70
CA TRP A 455 15.34 -18.50 9.04
C TRP A 455 16.49 -18.64 8.02
N GLY A 456 16.81 -19.87 7.63
CA GLY A 456 17.88 -20.23 6.70
C GLY A 456 19.20 -20.50 7.40
N ALA A 457 20.31 -20.22 6.74
CA ALA A 457 21.65 -20.57 7.23
C ALA A 457 22.08 -19.81 8.50
N TYR A 458 21.33 -18.77 8.89
CA TYR A 458 21.61 -17.93 10.06
C TYR A 458 20.84 -18.33 11.32
N ASP A 459 20.08 -19.43 11.27
CA ASP A 459 19.31 -19.98 12.41
C ASP A 459 20.10 -21.10 13.10
N THR A 460 21.35 -20.81 13.50
CA THR A 460 22.21 -21.72 14.27
C THR A 460 23.06 -20.94 15.27
N ALA A 461 23.51 -21.58 16.34
CA ALA A 461 24.38 -20.94 17.33
C ALA A 461 25.70 -20.43 16.72
N GLU A 462 26.31 -21.19 15.81
CA GLU A 462 27.56 -20.81 15.14
C GLU A 462 27.37 -19.59 14.24
N ALA A 463 26.25 -19.53 13.52
CA ALA A 463 25.95 -18.39 12.65
C ALA A 463 25.64 -17.12 13.45
N LEU A 464 24.89 -17.24 14.54
CA LEU A 464 24.63 -16.11 15.44
C LEU A 464 25.89 -15.62 16.14
N GLU A 465 26.81 -16.52 16.50
CA GLU A 465 28.12 -16.12 17.02
C GLU A 465 28.90 -15.27 16.00
N VAL A 466 28.88 -15.66 14.72
CA VAL A 466 29.53 -14.93 13.63
C VAL A 466 28.92 -13.54 13.44
N VAL A 467 27.58 -13.45 13.45
CA VAL A 467 26.86 -12.17 13.39
C VAL A 467 27.20 -11.29 14.59
N ALA A 468 27.13 -11.84 15.81
CA ALA A 468 27.43 -11.09 17.04
C ALA A 468 28.87 -10.55 17.06
N ARG A 469 29.83 -11.31 16.53
CA ARG A 469 31.23 -10.87 16.40
C ARG A 469 31.43 -9.76 15.36
N ALA A 470 30.57 -9.72 14.35
CA ALA A 470 30.64 -8.74 13.26
C ALA A 470 29.90 -7.43 13.57
N LEU A 471 29.02 -7.40 14.58
CA LEU A 471 28.34 -6.18 14.99
C LEU A 471 29.34 -5.09 15.39
N ARG A 472 29.11 -3.89 14.86
CA ARG A 472 29.90 -2.70 15.16
C ARG A 472 29.01 -1.46 15.24
N PRO A 473 29.42 -0.42 15.99
CA PRO A 473 28.70 0.84 16.00
C PRO A 473 28.74 1.45 14.58
N ARG A 474 27.57 1.83 14.08
CA ARG A 474 27.41 2.59 12.84
C ARG A 474 28.10 3.95 12.98
N GLN A 475 28.86 4.33 11.95
CA GLN A 475 29.44 5.67 11.88
C GLN A 475 28.47 6.62 11.17
N GLN A 476 28.50 7.90 11.53
CA GLN A 476 27.66 8.91 10.87
C GLN A 476 28.01 9.01 9.37
N GLY A 477 26.99 9.01 8.52
CA GLY A 477 27.16 9.08 7.06
C GLY A 477 27.47 7.74 6.37
N GLU A 478 27.55 6.64 7.14
CA GLU A 478 27.61 5.27 6.62
C GLU A 478 26.22 4.78 6.20
#